data_AF-A0A9E3X6V3-F1
#
_entry.id   AF-A0A9E3X6V3-F1
#
_cell.length_a   1.000
_cell.length_b   1.000
_cell.length_c   1.000
_cell.angle_alpha   90.00
_cell.angle_beta   90.00
_cell.angle_gamma   90.00
#
_symmetry.space_group_name_H-M   'P 1'
#
loop_
_entity.id
_entity.type
_entity.pdbx_description
1 polymer ?
#
loop_
_entity_poly.entity_id
_entity_poly.type
_entity_poly.pdbx_seq_one_letter_code
_entity_poly.pdbx_strand_id
1 'polypeptide(L)'
;VNGAPMGSVLEPSEEREIEVAVAGGHALDYVEVLHNNRVIERVSGHELSAAADPYGEPFQIHMEVGWAERNEDIDWEVALTVAGGELLKIEPRFRGHEVVAPSATEAESYAFSHWERSGAQGVHFRTRTWGNPTTVTASTQGICLTVTGGPDTRIQGTVNGHPVSVSLSRLVAGPLAGYLGGFLTPSYYFQRAIPAAEATARLQFTHRSATNGRDWYYVRVRQTNDQWAWSSPIWVG
;
A
#
# COMPACT_ATOMS: atom_id res chain seq x y z
N VAL A 1 -12.00 21.84 -2.90
CA VAL A 1 -12.76 22.92 -2.22
C VAL A 1 -13.40 23.78 -3.30
N ASN A 2 -14.72 23.96 -3.31
CA ASN A 2 -15.48 24.68 -4.36
C ASN A 2 -15.10 24.22 -5.78
N GLY A 3 -14.99 22.90 -5.98
CA GLY A 3 -14.54 22.30 -7.24
C GLY A 3 -13.03 22.43 -7.55
N ALA A 4 -12.27 23.21 -6.76
CA ALA A 4 -10.84 23.37 -6.99
C ALA A 4 -10.01 22.20 -6.40
N PRO A 5 -8.98 21.73 -7.14
CA PRO A 5 -8.12 20.64 -6.71
C PRO A 5 -7.08 21.09 -5.66
N MET A 6 -6.47 20.12 -4.98
CA MET A 6 -5.35 20.36 -4.05
C MET A 6 -4.23 21.20 -4.71
N GLY A 7 -3.63 22.14 -3.96
CA GLY A 7 -2.61 23.06 -4.47
C GLY A 7 -3.15 24.38 -5.06
N SER A 8 -4.47 24.55 -5.13
CA SER A 8 -5.08 25.76 -5.69
C SER A 8 -5.05 26.97 -4.75
N VAL A 9 -5.24 28.16 -5.32
CA VAL A 9 -5.51 29.42 -4.60
C VAL A 9 -6.88 29.92 -5.06
N LEU A 10 -7.75 30.26 -4.12
CA LEU A 10 -9.11 30.70 -4.35
C LEU A 10 -9.37 32.08 -3.75
N GLU A 11 -10.29 32.80 -4.36
CA GLU A 11 -10.83 34.04 -3.80
C GLU A 11 -11.57 33.79 -2.47
N PRO A 12 -11.67 34.79 -1.59
CA PRO A 12 -12.42 34.69 -0.35
C PRO A 12 -13.85 34.20 -0.57
N SER A 13 -14.24 33.21 0.23
CA SER A 13 -15.62 32.71 0.30
C SER A 13 -15.94 32.30 1.73
N GLU A 14 -17.13 32.68 2.21
CA GLU A 14 -17.58 32.33 3.56
C GLU A 14 -18.00 30.86 3.62
N GLU A 15 -18.74 30.39 2.62
CA GLU A 15 -19.21 29.01 2.51
C GLU A 15 -18.39 28.25 1.48
N ARG A 16 -17.91 27.07 1.87
CA ARG A 16 -16.97 26.26 1.09
C ARG A 16 -17.43 24.81 1.06
N GLU A 17 -17.72 24.32 -0.14
CA GLU A 17 -17.97 22.91 -0.37
C GLU A 17 -16.63 22.16 -0.43
N ILE A 18 -16.50 21.12 0.38
CA ILE A 18 -15.30 20.31 0.48
C ILE A 18 -15.64 18.90 0.05
N GLU A 19 -14.95 18.43 -0.99
CA GLU A 19 -14.97 17.05 -1.45
C GLU A 19 -13.56 16.47 -1.33
N VAL A 20 -13.48 15.26 -0.76
CA VAL A 20 -12.24 14.51 -0.60
C VAL A 20 -12.48 13.08 -1.06
N ALA A 21 -11.61 12.58 -1.93
CA ALA A 21 -11.54 11.18 -2.31
C ALA A 21 -10.13 10.64 -2.06
N VAL A 22 -10.03 9.53 -1.32
CA VAL A 22 -8.77 8.89 -0.95
C VAL A 22 -8.76 7.45 -1.44
N ALA A 23 -7.65 7.03 -2.04
CA ALA A 23 -7.34 5.65 -2.35
C ALA A 23 -5.95 5.30 -1.80
N GLY A 24 -5.90 4.34 -0.88
CA GLY A 24 -4.68 3.88 -0.22
C GLY A 24 -4.08 2.64 -0.89
N GLY A 25 -2.82 2.36 -0.55
CA GLY A 25 -2.15 1.08 -0.84
C GLY A 25 -2.35 -0.01 0.22
N HIS A 26 -3.15 0.26 1.25
CA HIS A 26 -3.43 -0.56 2.41
C HIS A 26 -4.67 0.03 3.13
N ALA A 27 -5.23 -0.70 4.10
CA ALA A 27 -6.34 -0.26 4.94
C ALA A 27 -6.04 1.12 5.58
N LEU A 28 -7.02 2.01 5.52
CA LEU A 28 -6.95 3.34 6.11
C LEU A 28 -7.18 3.25 7.62
N ASP A 29 -6.34 3.92 8.40
CA ASP A 29 -6.57 4.16 9.83
C ASP A 29 -7.49 5.37 10.02
N TYR A 30 -7.21 6.47 9.30
CA TYR A 30 -8.13 7.61 9.20
C TYR A 30 -7.78 8.55 8.05
N VAL A 31 -8.77 9.37 7.67
CA VAL A 31 -8.63 10.54 6.80
C VAL A 31 -9.18 11.75 7.54
N GLU A 32 -8.38 12.80 7.62
CA GLU A 32 -8.74 14.06 8.28
C GLU A 32 -8.65 15.22 7.29
N VAL A 33 -9.64 16.09 7.33
CA VAL A 33 -9.59 17.40 6.67
C VAL A 33 -9.24 18.45 7.70
N LEU A 34 -8.21 19.23 7.43
CA LEU A 34 -7.73 20.28 8.31
C LEU A 34 -7.97 21.65 7.69
N HIS A 35 -8.47 22.58 8.49
CA HIS A 35 -8.56 24.01 8.20
C HIS A 35 -7.68 24.75 9.19
N ASN A 36 -6.71 25.54 8.70
CA ASN A 36 -5.78 26.29 9.55
C ASN A 36 -5.14 25.43 10.66
N ASN A 37 -4.72 24.22 10.29
CA ASN A 37 -4.12 23.20 11.17
C ASN A 37 -5.05 22.63 12.25
N ARG A 38 -6.37 22.87 12.17
CA ARG A 38 -7.38 22.24 13.03
C ARG A 38 -8.18 21.23 12.22
N VAL A 39 -8.38 20.04 12.78
CA VAL A 39 -9.24 19.03 12.16
C VAL A 39 -10.67 19.53 12.22
N ILE A 40 -11.32 19.61 11.05
CA ILE A 40 -12.72 20.02 10.90
C ILE A 40 -13.63 18.88 10.49
N GLU A 41 -13.06 17.80 9.94
CA GLU A 41 -13.78 16.59 9.56
C GLU A 41 -12.84 15.40 9.63
N ARG A 42 -13.37 14.22 10.00
CA ARG A 42 -12.61 12.98 10.07
C ARG A 42 -13.49 11.79 9.76
N VAL A 43 -12.94 10.87 8.96
CA VAL A 43 -13.44 9.49 8.88
C VAL A 43 -12.36 8.55 9.37
N SER A 44 -12.71 7.65 10.29
CA SER A 44 -11.81 6.63 10.85
C SER A 44 -12.03 5.29 10.17
N GLY A 45 -11.03 4.42 10.19
CA GLY A 45 -11.06 3.13 9.49
C GLY A 45 -12.22 2.23 9.90
N HIS A 46 -12.64 2.28 11.17
CA HIS A 46 -13.80 1.51 11.66
C HIS A 46 -15.15 2.02 11.13
N GLU A 47 -15.19 3.24 10.58
CA GLU A 47 -16.38 3.86 9.98
C GLU A 47 -16.45 3.56 8.47
N LEU A 48 -15.34 3.14 7.87
CA LEU A 48 -15.32 2.66 6.50
C LEU A 48 -16.05 1.32 6.48
N SER A 49 -17.21 1.28 5.81
CA SER A 49 -18.11 0.12 5.82
C SER A 49 -17.36 -1.15 5.45
N ALA A 50 -17.49 -2.18 6.29
CA ALA A 50 -17.29 -3.54 5.82
C ALA A 50 -18.37 -3.82 4.78
N ALA A 51 -17.98 -4.15 3.55
CA ALA A 51 -18.93 -4.60 2.54
C ALA A 51 -19.76 -5.75 3.11
N ALA A 52 -21.07 -5.77 2.82
CA ALA A 52 -21.96 -6.86 3.25
C ALA A 52 -21.46 -8.24 2.77
N ASP A 53 -20.76 -8.24 1.63
CA ASP A 53 -19.94 -9.34 1.15
C ASP A 53 -18.51 -8.82 0.89
N PRO A 54 -17.49 -9.27 1.64
CA PRO A 54 -16.11 -8.82 1.41
C PRO A 54 -15.59 -9.19 0.01
N TYR A 55 -16.16 -10.20 -0.65
CA TYR A 55 -15.74 -10.68 -1.98
C TYR A 55 -16.39 -9.93 -3.15
N GLY A 56 -17.30 -8.98 -2.87
CA GLY A 56 -17.95 -8.16 -3.89
C GLY A 56 -17.04 -7.08 -4.49
N GLU A 57 -15.88 -6.83 -3.90
CA GLU A 57 -14.93 -5.82 -4.32
C GLU A 57 -13.51 -6.40 -4.50
N PRO A 58 -12.63 -5.72 -5.27
CA PRO A 58 -11.23 -6.11 -5.36
C PRO A 58 -10.49 -6.02 -4.02
N PHE A 59 -9.49 -6.88 -3.86
CA PHE A 59 -8.59 -6.90 -2.72
C PHE A 59 -7.19 -6.46 -3.12
N GLN A 60 -6.50 -5.74 -2.24
CA GLN A 60 -5.05 -5.55 -2.29
C GLN A 60 -4.35 -6.63 -1.45
N ILE A 61 -3.42 -7.36 -2.07
CA ILE A 61 -2.63 -8.43 -1.43
C ILE A 61 -1.16 -8.10 -1.60
N HIS A 62 -0.50 -7.72 -0.50
CA HIS A 62 0.94 -7.46 -0.49
C HIS A 62 1.69 -8.75 -0.15
N MET A 63 2.55 -9.21 -1.07
CA MET A 63 3.51 -10.27 -0.82
C MET A 63 4.90 -9.67 -0.63
N GLU A 64 5.55 -10.07 0.44
CA GLU A 64 6.92 -9.70 0.77
C GLU A 64 7.82 -10.92 0.82
N VAL A 65 9.10 -10.70 0.58
CA VAL A 65 10.19 -11.65 0.74
C VAL A 65 11.32 -11.02 1.56
N GLY A 66 12.02 -11.81 2.37
CA GLY A 66 13.16 -11.35 3.16
C GLY A 66 13.40 -12.15 4.45
N TRP A 67 13.80 -11.44 5.51
CA TRP A 67 14.03 -11.98 6.87
C TRP A 67 15.02 -13.17 6.94
N ALA A 68 16.17 -13.03 6.30
CA ALA A 68 17.28 -13.99 6.40
C ALA A 68 18.22 -13.67 7.57
N GLU A 69 19.22 -14.55 7.78
CA GLU A 69 20.29 -14.30 8.74
C GLU A 69 21.07 -13.01 8.41
N ARG A 70 21.70 -12.44 9.44
CA ARG A 70 22.56 -11.25 9.24
C ARG A 70 23.78 -11.63 8.40
N ASN A 71 24.10 -10.77 7.43
CA ASN A 71 25.23 -10.89 6.49
C ASN A 71 25.04 -11.93 5.37
N GLU A 72 23.82 -12.42 5.15
CA GLU A 72 23.50 -13.22 3.98
C GLU A 72 22.56 -12.45 3.04
N ASP A 73 23.01 -12.29 1.80
CA ASP A 73 22.20 -11.78 0.70
C ASP A 73 21.42 -12.94 0.09
N ILE A 74 20.12 -12.74 -0.10
CA ILE A 74 19.24 -13.72 -0.71
C ILE A 74 18.73 -13.19 -2.03
N ASP A 75 19.05 -13.91 -3.09
CA ASP A 75 18.41 -13.73 -4.40
C ASP A 75 17.06 -14.44 -4.42
N TRP A 76 16.06 -13.70 -4.86
CA TRP A 76 14.69 -14.16 -4.96
C TRP A 76 14.26 -14.29 -6.41
N GLU A 77 13.57 -15.37 -6.72
CA GLU A 77 12.82 -15.57 -7.95
C GLU A 77 11.42 -16.04 -7.60
N VAL A 78 10.43 -15.22 -7.91
CA VAL A 78 9.04 -15.43 -7.53
C VAL A 78 8.17 -15.41 -8.77
N ALA A 79 7.36 -16.44 -8.94
CA ALA A 79 6.34 -16.53 -9.97
C ALA A 79 5.00 -16.80 -9.30
N LEU A 80 4.02 -15.91 -9.48
CA LEU A 80 2.67 -16.08 -8.93
C LEU A 80 1.64 -15.97 -10.05
N THR A 81 0.49 -16.60 -9.83
CA THR A 81 -0.67 -16.57 -10.71
C THR A 81 -1.93 -16.56 -9.86
N VAL A 82 -2.92 -15.80 -10.32
CA VAL A 82 -4.29 -15.82 -9.77
C VAL A 82 -5.09 -16.92 -10.47
N ALA A 83 -5.65 -17.85 -9.69
CA ALA A 83 -6.52 -18.91 -10.18
C ALA A 83 -7.92 -18.79 -9.57
N GLY A 84 -8.96 -18.95 -10.40
CA GLY A 84 -10.36 -18.80 -9.96
C GLY A 84 -10.75 -17.37 -9.60
N GLY A 85 -10.09 -16.38 -10.19
CA GLY A 85 -10.33 -14.94 -10.03
C GLY A 85 -9.59 -14.17 -11.12
N GLU A 86 -9.45 -12.85 -10.95
CA GLU A 86 -8.81 -11.97 -11.93
C GLU A 86 -7.78 -11.03 -11.29
N LEU A 87 -6.57 -11.00 -11.86
CA LEU A 87 -5.52 -10.05 -11.54
C LEU A 87 -5.74 -8.72 -12.27
N LEU A 88 -6.11 -7.68 -11.54
CA LEU A 88 -6.43 -6.37 -12.09
C LEU A 88 -5.20 -5.47 -12.22
N LYS A 89 -4.41 -5.35 -11.14
CA LYS A 89 -3.26 -4.46 -11.04
C LYS A 89 -2.10 -5.14 -10.34
N ILE A 90 -0.89 -4.79 -10.76
CA ILE A 90 0.36 -5.15 -10.10
C ILE A 90 1.07 -3.85 -9.72
N GLU A 91 1.48 -3.71 -8.47
CA GLU A 91 2.19 -2.54 -7.95
C GLU A 91 3.51 -2.99 -7.29
N PRO A 92 4.68 -2.68 -7.88
CA PRO A 92 5.96 -3.01 -7.29
C PRO A 92 6.21 -2.20 -6.01
N ARG A 93 6.70 -2.85 -4.96
CA ARG A 93 7.06 -2.25 -3.67
C ARG A 93 8.51 -2.59 -3.31
N PHE A 94 9.39 -2.35 -4.27
CA PHE A 94 10.82 -2.62 -4.14
C PHE A 94 11.55 -1.43 -3.51
N ARG A 95 12.61 -1.75 -2.77
CA ARG A 95 13.51 -0.80 -2.09
C ARG A 95 14.91 -0.91 -2.69
N GLY A 96 15.61 0.22 -2.79
CA GLY A 96 17.03 0.25 -3.15
C GLY A 96 17.95 0.01 -1.93
N HIS A 97 19.26 -0.02 -2.17
CA HIS A 97 20.25 -0.02 -1.10
C HIS A 97 20.32 1.35 -0.40
N GLU A 98 20.58 1.34 0.91
CA GLU A 98 20.91 2.56 1.67
C GLU A 98 22.37 2.98 1.42
N VAL A 99 22.68 3.49 0.21
CA VAL A 99 24.00 4.03 -0.11
C VAL A 99 23.97 5.55 0.00
N VAL A 100 24.59 6.08 1.06
CA VAL A 100 24.62 7.54 1.34
C VAL A 100 25.83 8.22 0.68
N ALA A 101 26.86 7.47 0.30
CA ALA A 101 27.98 7.94 -0.51
C ALA A 101 28.55 6.77 -1.32
N PRO A 102 28.28 6.67 -2.64
CA PRO A 102 28.83 5.59 -3.45
C PRO A 102 30.36 5.71 -3.48
N SER A 103 31.05 4.75 -2.88
CA SER A 103 32.50 4.65 -3.07
C SER A 103 32.75 4.07 -4.47
N ALA A 104 33.82 4.50 -5.14
CA ALA A 104 34.17 4.04 -6.50
C ALA A 104 34.43 2.52 -6.61
N THR A 105 34.37 1.79 -5.49
CA THR A 105 34.60 0.35 -5.35
C THR A 105 33.33 -0.50 -5.37
N GLU A 106 32.14 0.11 -5.30
CA GLU A 106 30.86 -0.61 -5.31
C GLU A 106 30.37 -0.81 -6.73
N ALA A 107 30.26 -2.08 -7.16
CA ALA A 107 29.82 -2.45 -8.50
C ALA A 107 28.42 -1.88 -8.81
N GLU A 108 28.28 -1.37 -10.03
CA GLU A 108 27.20 -0.51 -10.56
C GLU A 108 25.79 -1.16 -10.68
N SER A 109 25.36 -2.04 -9.77
CA SER A 109 24.02 -2.64 -9.84
C SER A 109 23.11 -2.18 -8.69
N TYR A 110 22.73 -0.90 -8.73
CA TYR A 110 21.71 -0.34 -7.82
C TYR A 110 20.29 -0.80 -8.15
N ALA A 111 20.09 -1.41 -9.33
CA ALA A 111 18.83 -1.91 -9.83
C ALA A 111 18.84 -3.44 -9.92
N PHE A 112 18.72 -4.11 -8.76
CA PHE A 112 18.67 -5.57 -8.64
C PHE A 112 17.25 -6.15 -8.69
N SER A 113 16.23 -5.29 -8.63
CA SER A 113 14.83 -5.69 -8.70
C SER A 113 14.28 -5.54 -10.11
N HIS A 114 13.68 -6.60 -10.62
CA HIS A 114 12.99 -6.62 -11.90
C HIS A 114 11.68 -7.38 -11.75
N TRP A 115 10.63 -6.93 -12.42
CA TRP A 115 9.35 -7.63 -12.46
C TRP A 115 8.71 -7.49 -13.83
N GLU A 116 7.92 -8.49 -14.18
CA GLU A 116 7.12 -8.50 -15.39
C GLU A 116 5.78 -9.17 -15.14
N ARG A 117 4.80 -8.80 -15.97
CA ARG A 117 3.50 -9.47 -15.98
C ARG A 117 3.62 -10.75 -16.82
N SER A 118 3.36 -11.90 -16.20
CA SER A 118 3.40 -13.22 -16.86
C SER A 118 1.99 -13.61 -17.30
N GLY A 119 1.61 -13.20 -18.51
CA GLY A 119 0.25 -13.37 -19.03
C GLY A 119 -0.81 -12.55 -18.27
N ALA A 120 -2.09 -12.81 -18.54
CA ALA A 120 -3.17 -12.00 -17.95
C ALA A 120 -3.28 -12.15 -16.43
N GLN A 121 -2.92 -13.32 -15.88
CA GLN A 121 -3.17 -13.67 -14.48
C GLN A 121 -1.91 -13.78 -13.62
N GLY A 122 -0.73 -13.58 -14.20
CA GLY A 122 0.53 -13.88 -13.54
C GLY A 122 1.46 -12.69 -13.39
N VAL A 123 2.39 -12.84 -12.46
CA VAL A 123 3.51 -11.93 -12.23
C VAL A 123 4.75 -12.74 -11.95
N HIS A 124 5.88 -12.29 -12.48
CA HIS A 124 7.20 -12.82 -12.18
C HIS A 124 8.08 -11.67 -11.69
N PHE A 125 8.87 -11.89 -10.65
CA PHE A 125 9.86 -10.93 -10.23
C PHE A 125 11.14 -11.60 -9.71
N ARG A 126 12.24 -10.89 -9.90
CA ARG A 126 13.54 -11.17 -9.29
C ARG A 126 13.97 -9.98 -8.45
N THR A 127 14.52 -10.25 -7.28
CA THR A 127 14.99 -9.20 -6.36
C THR A 127 16.04 -9.77 -5.41
N ARG A 128 16.62 -8.91 -4.58
CA ARG A 128 17.59 -9.29 -3.55
C ARG A 128 17.19 -8.67 -2.22
N THR A 129 17.29 -9.45 -1.16
CA THR A 129 17.11 -8.98 0.22
C THR A 129 18.36 -9.29 1.03
N TRP A 130 18.52 -8.58 2.13
CA TRP A 130 19.54 -8.85 3.14
C TRP A 130 18.91 -8.71 4.53
N GLY A 131 19.64 -9.11 5.57
CA GLY A 131 19.19 -8.96 6.95
C GLY A 131 18.88 -7.49 7.29
N ASN A 132 17.74 -7.25 7.96
CA ASN A 132 17.34 -5.90 8.36
C ASN A 132 18.45 -5.20 9.19
N PRO A 133 18.88 -3.98 8.81
CA PRO A 133 19.93 -3.24 9.53
C PRO A 133 19.56 -2.99 10.99
N THR A 134 18.29 -2.69 11.25
CA THR A 134 17.72 -2.47 12.59
C THR A 134 16.37 -3.18 12.71
N THR A 135 15.79 -3.20 13.90
CA THR A 135 14.44 -3.76 14.12
C THR A 135 13.32 -2.94 13.45
N VAL A 136 13.62 -1.72 12.98
CA VAL A 136 12.64 -0.78 12.38
C VAL A 136 12.96 -0.44 10.92
N THR A 137 14.12 -0.85 10.40
CA THR A 137 14.52 -0.64 9.01
C THR A 137 14.33 -1.93 8.24
N ALA A 138 13.27 -2.00 7.43
CA ALA A 138 12.98 -3.19 6.62
C ALA A 138 13.87 -3.24 5.37
N SER A 139 14.52 -4.39 5.15
CA SER A 139 15.22 -4.75 3.92
C SER A 139 14.47 -5.83 3.14
N THR A 140 13.16 -5.94 3.39
CA THR A 140 12.24 -6.78 2.64
C THR A 140 11.94 -6.15 1.29
N GLN A 141 11.52 -7.00 0.36
CA GLN A 141 11.14 -6.63 -1.00
C GLN A 141 9.75 -7.20 -1.27
N GLY A 142 8.97 -6.59 -2.15
CA GLY A 142 7.60 -7.08 -2.36
C GLY A 142 6.86 -6.49 -3.53
N ILE A 143 5.67 -7.05 -3.74
CA ILE A 143 4.73 -6.64 -4.78
C ILE A 143 3.31 -6.71 -4.23
N CYS A 144 2.48 -5.73 -4.60
CA CYS A 144 1.07 -5.73 -4.27
C CYS A 144 0.24 -6.11 -5.48
N LEU A 145 -0.65 -7.09 -5.31
CA LEU A 145 -1.57 -7.56 -6.32
C LEU A 145 -2.97 -7.04 -6.00
N THR A 146 -3.63 -6.42 -6.97
CA THR A 146 -5.06 -6.13 -6.88
C THR A 146 -5.82 -7.24 -7.57
N VAL A 147 -6.65 -7.96 -6.83
CA VAL A 147 -7.31 -9.20 -7.29
C VAL A 147 -8.80 -9.11 -7.00
N THR A 148 -9.64 -9.53 -7.95
CA THR A 148 -11.06 -9.81 -7.71
C THR A 148 -11.32 -11.31 -7.78
N GLY A 149 -12.26 -11.80 -6.99
CA GLY A 149 -12.54 -13.22 -6.88
C GLY A 149 -13.31 -13.60 -5.62
N GLY A 150 -13.64 -14.88 -5.50
CA GLY A 150 -14.36 -15.44 -4.38
C GLY A 150 -13.46 -16.08 -3.31
N PRO A 151 -14.05 -16.72 -2.29
CA PRO A 151 -13.31 -17.34 -1.19
C PRO A 151 -12.30 -18.42 -1.63
N ASP A 152 -12.57 -19.09 -2.75
CA ASP A 152 -11.72 -20.15 -3.32
C ASP A 152 -10.69 -19.64 -4.33
N THR A 153 -10.70 -18.35 -4.67
CA THR A 153 -9.66 -17.74 -5.52
C THR A 153 -8.30 -17.93 -4.87
N ARG A 154 -7.30 -18.35 -5.64
CA ARG A 154 -5.95 -18.68 -5.13
C ARG A 154 -4.88 -17.81 -5.73
N ILE A 155 -3.96 -17.38 -4.87
CA ILE A 155 -2.64 -16.87 -5.28
C ILE A 155 -1.67 -18.04 -5.17
N GLN A 156 -1.14 -18.50 -6.30
CA GLN A 156 -0.33 -19.72 -6.36
C GLN A 156 0.84 -19.60 -7.32
N GLY A 157 1.88 -20.41 -7.11
CA GLY A 157 3.06 -20.44 -7.96
C GLY A 157 4.28 -20.92 -7.19
N THR A 158 5.43 -20.25 -7.37
CA THR A 158 6.70 -20.62 -6.74
C THR A 158 7.42 -19.42 -6.13
N VAL A 159 8.15 -19.68 -5.04
CA VAL A 159 9.09 -18.76 -4.39
C VAL A 159 10.41 -19.51 -4.29
N ASN A 160 11.43 -19.09 -5.04
CA ASN A 160 12.72 -19.80 -5.18
C ASN A 160 12.53 -21.29 -5.51
N GLY A 161 11.57 -21.61 -6.37
CA GLY A 161 11.23 -22.98 -6.75
C GLY A 161 10.34 -23.73 -5.73
N HIS A 162 10.14 -23.20 -4.52
CA HIS A 162 9.22 -23.80 -3.55
C HIS A 162 7.77 -23.49 -3.92
N PRO A 163 6.88 -24.49 -4.04
CA PRO A 163 5.49 -24.26 -4.40
C PRO A 163 4.74 -23.53 -3.28
N VAL A 164 3.89 -22.58 -3.66
CA VAL A 164 3.00 -21.86 -2.77
C VAL A 164 1.59 -21.81 -3.36
N SER A 165 0.57 -21.93 -2.51
CA SER A 165 -0.83 -21.77 -2.90
C SER A 165 -1.66 -21.35 -1.70
N VAL A 166 -2.22 -20.14 -1.74
CA VAL A 166 -3.03 -19.58 -0.66
C VAL A 166 -4.37 -19.08 -1.21
N SER A 167 -5.47 -19.38 -0.52
CA SER A 167 -6.79 -18.89 -0.88
C SER A 167 -7.04 -17.47 -0.39
N LEU A 168 -7.92 -16.76 -1.09
CA LEU A 168 -8.34 -15.43 -0.71
C LEU A 168 -9.05 -15.45 0.65
N SER A 169 -9.89 -16.44 0.92
CA SER A 169 -10.50 -16.65 2.24
C SER A 169 -9.48 -16.77 3.37
N ARG A 170 -8.34 -17.45 3.13
CA ARG A 170 -7.27 -17.56 4.12
C ARG A 170 -6.60 -16.21 4.36
N LEU A 171 -6.39 -15.42 3.31
CA LEU A 171 -5.77 -14.10 3.42
C LEU A 171 -6.72 -13.05 3.98
N VAL A 172 -8.03 -13.17 3.81
CA VAL A 172 -9.01 -12.30 4.48
C VAL A 172 -8.99 -12.55 5.99
N ALA A 173 -8.88 -13.81 6.42
CA ALA A 173 -8.81 -14.16 7.85
C ALA A 173 -7.52 -13.67 8.53
N GLY A 174 -6.44 -13.45 7.77
CA GLY A 174 -5.19 -12.92 8.30
C GLY A 174 -3.98 -13.24 7.42
N PRO A 175 -2.79 -12.74 7.80
CA PRO A 175 -1.58 -12.98 7.03
C PRO A 175 -1.12 -14.44 7.06
N LEU A 176 -0.21 -14.78 6.14
CA LEU A 176 0.45 -16.08 6.03
C LEU A 176 1.96 -15.89 5.81
N ALA A 177 2.77 -16.49 6.67
CA ALA A 177 4.21 -16.61 6.49
C ALA A 177 4.59 -18.01 6.01
N GLY A 178 5.65 -18.11 5.22
CA GLY A 178 6.29 -19.37 4.85
C GLY A 178 7.81 -19.23 4.79
N TYR A 179 8.51 -20.35 4.94
CA TYR A 179 9.98 -20.40 5.02
C TYR A 179 10.52 -21.27 3.87
N LEU A 180 11.72 -20.94 3.36
CA LEU A 180 12.37 -21.76 2.33
C LEU A 180 13.01 -23.04 2.93
N GLY A 181 13.52 -22.98 4.16
CA GLY A 181 14.22 -24.11 4.81
C GLY A 181 13.92 -24.32 6.29
N GLY A 182 12.90 -23.65 6.85
CA GLY A 182 12.52 -23.75 8.27
C GLY A 182 12.80 -22.48 9.09
N PHE A 183 12.77 -22.60 10.41
CA PHE A 183 12.98 -21.46 11.32
C PHE A 183 14.35 -20.79 11.07
N LEU A 184 14.38 -19.46 11.03
CA LEU A 184 15.53 -18.60 10.69
C LEU A 184 16.03 -18.63 9.23
N THR A 185 15.35 -19.37 8.35
CA THR A 185 15.66 -19.33 6.91
C THR A 185 14.90 -18.18 6.23
N PRO A 186 15.32 -17.76 5.02
CA PRO A 186 14.61 -16.74 4.28
C PRO A 186 13.13 -17.09 4.15
N SER A 187 12.28 -16.07 4.28
CA SER A 187 10.84 -16.24 4.36
C SER A 187 10.11 -15.34 3.38
N TYR A 188 8.91 -15.78 3.02
CA TYR A 188 7.93 -14.98 2.31
C TYR A 188 6.72 -14.74 3.20
N TYR A 189 6.05 -13.62 2.98
CA TYR A 189 4.94 -13.17 3.80
C TYR A 189 3.85 -12.59 2.92
N PHE A 190 2.68 -13.23 2.92
CA PHE A 190 1.47 -12.66 2.37
C PHE A 190 0.76 -11.91 3.48
N GLN A 191 0.60 -10.60 3.30
CA GLN A 191 -0.24 -9.79 4.20
C GLN A 191 -1.71 -10.19 4.07
N ARG A 192 -2.53 -9.74 5.04
CA ARG A 192 -3.98 -9.88 4.95
C ARG A 192 -4.47 -9.25 3.63
N ALA A 193 -5.41 -9.91 2.97
CA ALA A 193 -6.10 -9.33 1.83
C ALA A 193 -6.96 -8.16 2.31
N ILE A 194 -6.70 -6.96 1.78
CA ILE A 194 -7.40 -5.72 2.16
C ILE A 194 -8.50 -5.45 1.12
N PRO A 195 -9.79 -5.52 1.49
CA PRO A 195 -10.89 -5.11 0.62
C PRO A 195 -10.79 -3.63 0.23
N ALA A 196 -11.24 -3.28 -0.98
CA ALA A 196 -11.21 -1.89 -1.46
C ALA A 196 -11.94 -0.90 -0.54
N ALA A 197 -13.07 -1.31 0.05
CA ALA A 197 -13.79 -0.51 1.05
C ALA A 197 -12.93 -0.10 2.26
N GLU A 198 -11.98 -0.93 2.69
CA GLU A 198 -11.06 -0.57 3.79
C GLU A 198 -9.93 0.37 3.34
N ALA A 199 -9.60 0.38 2.05
CA ALA A 199 -8.51 1.16 1.48
C ALA A 199 -8.96 2.48 0.84
N THR A 200 -10.27 2.77 0.81
CA THR A 200 -10.82 3.96 0.14
C THR A 200 -11.76 4.74 1.05
N ALA A 201 -11.81 6.06 0.87
CA ALA A 201 -12.71 6.94 1.61
C ALA A 201 -13.20 8.09 0.74
N ARG A 202 -14.43 8.53 0.98
CA ARG A 202 -15.02 9.73 0.38
C ARG A 202 -15.69 10.57 1.44
N LEU A 203 -15.43 11.88 1.42
CA LEU A 203 -16.06 12.85 2.30
C LEU A 203 -16.62 13.99 1.46
N GLN A 204 -17.84 14.43 1.76
CA GLN A 204 -18.43 15.63 1.17
C GLN A 204 -19.19 16.39 2.25
N PHE A 205 -18.81 17.65 2.47
CA PHE A 205 -19.44 18.49 3.48
C PHE A 205 -19.20 19.98 3.19
N THR A 206 -20.00 20.83 3.83
CA THR A 206 -19.86 22.28 3.73
C THR A 206 -19.20 22.83 4.99
N HIS A 207 -18.17 23.65 4.82
CA HIS A 207 -17.50 24.36 5.90
C HIS A 207 -17.72 25.87 5.76
N ARG A 208 -18.11 26.53 6.86
CA ARG A 208 -18.22 27.99 6.92
C ARG A 208 -17.06 28.58 7.70
N SER A 209 -16.37 29.55 7.09
CA SER A 209 -15.28 30.28 7.73
C SER A 209 -15.61 31.78 7.81
N ALA A 210 -15.58 32.33 9.02
CA ALA A 210 -15.84 33.75 9.27
C ALA A 210 -14.56 34.61 9.24
N THR A 211 -13.42 34.03 8.86
CA THR A 211 -12.13 34.73 8.86
C THR A 211 -12.01 35.69 7.68
N ASN A 212 -11.73 36.96 7.99
CA ASN A 212 -11.38 38.00 7.00
C ASN A 212 -9.92 37.87 6.49
N GLY A 213 -9.31 36.70 6.66
CA GLY A 213 -7.90 36.45 6.39
C GLY A 213 -7.69 35.19 5.56
N ARG A 214 -6.43 34.90 5.25
CA ARG A 214 -6.06 33.73 4.45
C ARG A 214 -6.29 32.44 5.22
N ASP A 215 -7.09 31.55 4.66
CA ASP A 215 -7.32 30.20 5.15
C ASP A 215 -6.58 29.17 4.29
N TRP A 216 -6.26 28.01 4.87
CA TRP A 216 -5.79 26.86 4.12
C TRP A 216 -6.46 25.57 4.54
N TYR A 217 -6.72 24.72 3.54
CA TYR A 217 -7.25 23.37 3.72
C TYR A 217 -6.26 22.34 3.23
N TYR A 218 -6.08 21.25 3.96
CA TYR A 218 -5.34 20.09 3.48
C TYR A 218 -5.88 18.81 4.11
N VAL A 219 -5.59 17.69 3.45
CA VAL A 219 -5.96 16.36 3.91
C VAL A 219 -4.75 15.70 4.55
N ARG A 220 -4.95 15.02 5.67
CA ARG A 220 -3.98 14.12 6.30
C ARG A 220 -4.57 12.71 6.30
N VAL A 221 -3.82 11.76 5.79
CA VAL A 221 -4.21 10.34 5.72
C VAL A 221 -3.19 9.52 6.49
N ARG A 222 -3.67 8.57 7.28
CA ARG A 222 -2.87 7.51 7.88
C ARG A 222 -3.44 6.16 7.49
N GLN A 223 -2.56 5.22 7.18
CA GLN A 223 -2.88 3.82 6.95
C GLN A 223 -2.52 2.98 8.18
N THR A 224 -3.12 1.79 8.33
CA THR A 224 -2.87 0.92 9.49
C THR A 224 -1.45 0.33 9.53
N ASN A 225 -0.67 0.49 8.46
CA ASN A 225 0.73 0.09 8.35
C ASN A 225 1.72 1.25 8.58
N ASP A 226 1.26 2.31 9.27
CA ASP A 226 2.02 3.52 9.60
C ASP A 226 2.56 4.30 8.39
N GLN A 227 1.97 4.10 7.20
CA GLN A 227 2.19 4.98 6.07
C GLN A 227 1.27 6.21 6.17
N TRP A 228 1.81 7.37 5.78
CA TRP A 228 1.13 8.66 5.87
C TRP A 228 1.15 9.38 4.53
N ALA A 229 0.12 10.17 4.30
CA ALA A 229 0.08 11.11 3.18
C ALA A 229 -0.53 12.45 3.60
N TRP A 230 -0.08 13.51 2.94
CA TRP A 230 -0.65 14.85 3.05
C TRP A 230 -0.95 15.37 1.65
N SER A 231 -2.09 16.04 1.48
CA SER A 231 -2.35 16.78 0.24
C SER A 231 -1.61 18.11 0.25
N SER A 232 -1.31 18.65 -0.94
CA SER A 232 -0.97 20.06 -1.07
C SER A 232 -2.12 20.93 -0.54
N PRO A 233 -1.84 22.05 0.16
CA PRO A 233 -2.88 22.89 0.69
C PRO A 233 -3.65 23.62 -0.43
N ILE A 234 -4.94 23.87 -0.20
CA ILE A 234 -5.73 24.85 -0.95
C ILE A 234 -5.82 26.11 -0.12
N TRP A 235 -5.39 27.24 -0.69
CA TRP A 235 -5.45 28.55 -0.04
C TRP A 235 -6.72 29.29 -0.43
N VAL A 236 -7.33 29.99 0.51
CA VAL A 236 -8.51 30.83 0.27
C VAL A 236 -8.26 32.22 0.87
N GLY A 237 -8.25 33.24 0.01
CA GLY A 237 -8.14 34.66 0.35
C GLY A 237 -6.76 35.30 0.23
#